data_AF-A0A1I2RKA4-F1
#
_entry.id   AF-A0A1I2RKA4-F1
#
_cell.length_a   1.000
_cell.length_b   1.000
_cell.length_c   1.000
_cell.angle_alpha   90.00
_cell.angle_beta   90.00
_cell.angle_gamma   90.00
#
_symmetry.space_group_name_H-M   'P 1'
#
loop_
_entity.id
_entity.type
_entity.pdbx_description
1 polymer ?
#
loop_
_entity_poly.entity_id
_entity_poly.type
_entity_poly.pdbx_seq_one_letter_code
_entity_poly.pdbx_strand_id
1 'polypeptide(L)'
;MSINFSLLFYLKKPKNHQIGPVPIYLRVTVAGKRAELATSRSIEPERWVSTAGRARGTRAAAKSLNAYLDHLQAKVYEAHRQLVEAGIPLTAEAIKNKFLGKVEKGRTLVEVFSEHNRKVAALVGDGFAPGTLERYATSLRHTQEFMKWRYGVEDMEVRDVDHAFVTDFEFYLRSVRKCSNNTAVKYIKNLGKVIRLRRIKLGNYTLIFEYSAYV
;
A
#
# COMPACT_ATOMS: atom_id res chain seq x y z
N MET A 1 -17.78 15.95 1.88
CA MET A 1 -17.75 15.12 0.66
C MET A 1 -18.33 13.77 0.98
N SER A 2 -19.51 13.43 0.42
CA SER A 2 -20.05 12.08 0.55
C SER A 2 -19.29 11.16 -0.40
N ILE A 3 -18.34 10.39 0.15
CA ILE A 3 -17.73 9.28 -0.58
C ILE A 3 -18.82 8.21 -0.68
N ASN A 4 -19.39 8.02 -1.88
CA ASN A 4 -20.40 6.99 -2.14
C ASN A 4 -19.80 5.60 -1.89
N PHE A 5 -19.98 5.07 -0.68
CA PHE A 5 -19.67 3.71 -0.27
C PHE A 5 -20.93 2.86 -0.34
N SER A 6 -20.86 1.70 -1.00
CA SER A 6 -21.95 0.72 -0.97
C SER A 6 -21.41 -0.71 -0.88
N LEU A 7 -22.16 -1.54 -0.17
CA LEU A 7 -21.87 -2.96 0.03
C LEU A 7 -23.08 -3.77 -0.39
N LEU A 8 -22.88 -4.80 -1.21
CA LEU A 8 -23.96 -5.69 -1.61
C LEU A 8 -23.48 -7.14 -1.68
N PHE A 9 -24.39 -8.07 -1.38
CA PHE A 9 -24.22 -9.49 -1.65
C PHE A 9 -25.04 -9.89 -2.85
N TYR A 10 -24.47 -10.68 -3.74
CA TYR A 10 -25.15 -11.13 -4.94
C TYR A 10 -24.66 -12.52 -5.38
N LEU A 11 -25.47 -13.19 -6.19
CA LEU A 11 -25.10 -14.49 -6.76
C LEU A 11 -24.33 -14.28 -8.06
N LYS A 12 -23.15 -14.90 -8.16
CA LYS A 12 -22.35 -14.87 -9.39
C LYS A 12 -22.50 -16.19 -10.13
N LYS A 13 -23.31 -16.19 -11.19
CA LYS A 13 -23.53 -17.37 -12.03
C LYS A 13 -22.31 -17.63 -12.93
N PRO A 14 -21.65 -18.79 -12.86
CA PRO A 14 -20.61 -19.16 -13.82
C PRO A 14 -21.22 -19.40 -15.21
N LYS A 15 -20.44 -19.19 -16.28
CA LYS A 15 -20.92 -19.25 -17.69
C LYS A 15 -21.51 -20.62 -18.08
N ASN A 16 -21.07 -21.71 -17.45
CA ASN A 16 -21.51 -23.08 -17.74
C ASN A 16 -22.36 -23.69 -16.60
N HIS A 17 -23.17 -22.87 -15.92
CA HIS A 17 -23.96 -23.36 -14.80
C HIS A 17 -25.10 -24.27 -15.29
N GLN A 18 -25.01 -25.57 -14.99
CA GLN A 18 -25.96 -26.56 -15.51
C GLN A 18 -27.14 -26.83 -14.56
N ILE A 19 -26.97 -26.81 -13.22
CA ILE A 19 -28.00 -26.78 -12.14
C ILE A 19 -27.25 -26.89 -10.79
N GLY A 20 -27.73 -26.23 -9.73
CA GLY A 20 -27.27 -26.40 -8.34
C GLY A 20 -26.89 -25.11 -7.60
N PRO A 21 -26.25 -25.21 -6.41
CA PRO A 21 -25.93 -24.05 -5.59
C PRO A 21 -25.00 -23.06 -6.29
N VAL A 22 -25.38 -21.77 -6.29
CA VAL A 22 -24.61 -20.69 -6.90
C VAL A 22 -23.78 -19.97 -5.83
N PRO A 23 -22.50 -19.64 -6.09
CA PRO A 23 -21.68 -18.96 -5.11
C PRO A 23 -22.15 -17.52 -4.85
N ILE A 24 -22.10 -17.14 -3.57
CA ILE A 24 -22.39 -15.80 -3.08
C ILE A 24 -21.11 -14.97 -3.13
N TYR A 25 -21.23 -13.77 -3.68
CA TYR A 25 -20.17 -12.78 -3.76
C TYR A 25 -20.55 -11.54 -2.98
N LEU A 26 -19.55 -10.95 -2.35
CA LEU A 26 -19.59 -9.65 -1.72
C LEU A 26 -18.98 -8.64 -2.70
N ARG A 27 -19.65 -7.52 -2.92
CA ARG A 27 -19.13 -6.39 -3.70
C ARG A 27 -19.10 -5.13 -2.84
N VAL A 28 -17.95 -4.48 -2.86
CA VAL A 28 -17.73 -3.16 -2.26
C VAL A 28 -17.58 -2.16 -3.39
N THR A 29 -18.31 -1.05 -3.34
CA THR A 29 -18.19 0.06 -4.28
C THR A 29 -17.77 1.31 -3.54
N VAL A 30 -16.73 1.99 -4.01
CA VAL A 30 -16.29 3.29 -3.49
C VAL A 30 -16.06 4.21 -4.67
N ALA A 31 -16.73 5.37 -4.68
CA ALA A 31 -16.58 6.39 -5.73
C ALA A 31 -16.70 5.80 -7.16
N GLY A 32 -17.68 4.90 -7.36
CA GLY A 32 -17.94 4.23 -8.64
C GLY A 32 -17.02 3.05 -8.98
N LYS A 33 -15.90 2.86 -8.27
CA LYS A 33 -15.00 1.70 -8.46
C LYS A 33 -15.45 0.52 -7.59
N ARG A 34 -15.41 -0.69 -8.15
CA ARG A 34 -15.94 -1.92 -7.53
C ARG A 34 -14.81 -2.91 -7.24
N ALA A 35 -14.87 -3.54 -6.07
CA ALA A 35 -14.04 -4.68 -5.71
C ALA A 35 -14.94 -5.84 -5.27
N GLU A 36 -14.64 -7.05 -5.73
CA GLU A 36 -15.42 -8.25 -5.45
C GLU A 36 -14.63 -9.28 -4.64
N LEU A 37 -15.34 -10.00 -3.79
CA LEU A 37 -14.84 -11.01 -2.87
C LEU A 37 -15.78 -12.22 -2.89
N ALA A 38 -15.22 -13.42 -3.00
CA ALA A 38 -15.97 -14.65 -2.80
C ALA A 38 -16.23 -14.84 -1.30
N THR A 39 -17.45 -15.18 -0.90
CA THR A 39 -17.78 -15.42 0.52
C THR A 39 -17.59 -16.89 0.91
N SER A 40 -17.06 -17.73 0.02
CA SER A 40 -16.92 -19.20 0.20
C SER A 40 -18.22 -19.92 0.61
N ARG A 41 -19.38 -19.33 0.30
CA ARG A 41 -20.71 -19.91 0.53
C ARG A 41 -21.49 -19.91 -0.77
N SER A 42 -22.36 -20.90 -0.93
CA SER A 42 -23.26 -21.02 -2.06
C SER A 42 -24.68 -21.27 -1.56
N ILE A 43 -25.66 -20.94 -2.41
CA ILE A 43 -27.08 -21.13 -2.11
C ILE A 43 -27.83 -21.45 -3.40
N GLU A 44 -28.90 -22.24 -3.28
CA GLU A 44 -29.90 -22.41 -4.32
C GLU A 44 -30.51 -21.04 -4.70
N PRO A 45 -30.54 -20.66 -5.99
CA PRO A 45 -31.06 -19.36 -6.42
C PRO A 45 -32.49 -19.06 -5.96
N GLU A 46 -33.35 -20.07 -5.85
CA GLU A 46 -34.75 -19.96 -5.42
C GLU A 46 -34.87 -19.56 -3.95
N ARG A 47 -33.83 -19.89 -3.16
CA ARG A 47 -33.73 -19.56 -1.74
C ARG A 47 -33.00 -18.24 -1.52
N TRP A 48 -32.66 -17.48 -2.57
CA TRP A 48 -32.03 -16.18 -2.45
C TRP A 48 -33.04 -15.04 -2.65
N VAL A 49 -32.88 -13.96 -1.91
CA VAL A 49 -33.63 -12.72 -2.08
C VAL A 49 -32.67 -11.66 -2.62
N SER A 50 -32.69 -11.43 -3.93
CA SER A 50 -31.73 -10.54 -4.61
C SER A 50 -31.80 -9.09 -4.13
N THR A 51 -32.98 -8.59 -3.77
CA THR A 51 -33.16 -7.22 -3.26
C THR A 51 -32.56 -7.03 -1.86
N ALA A 52 -32.70 -8.05 -1.00
CA ALA A 52 -32.12 -8.04 0.35
C ALA A 52 -30.65 -8.49 0.38
N GLY A 53 -30.18 -9.19 -0.65
CA GLY A 53 -28.88 -9.85 -0.64
C GLY A 53 -28.76 -10.88 0.49
N ARG A 54 -29.83 -11.63 0.75
CA ARG A 54 -29.95 -12.58 1.88
C ARG A 54 -30.68 -13.86 1.48
N ALA A 55 -30.47 -14.90 2.27
CA ALA A 55 -31.20 -16.15 2.14
C ALA A 55 -32.66 -15.99 2.63
N ARG A 56 -33.60 -16.59 1.90
CA ARG A 56 -35.03 -16.63 2.17
C ARG A 56 -35.35 -17.67 3.25
N GLY A 57 -36.26 -17.30 4.15
CA GLY A 57 -36.90 -18.21 5.10
C GLY A 57 -36.28 -18.21 6.51
N THR A 58 -36.95 -18.92 7.41
CA THR A 58 -36.66 -18.91 8.87
C THR A 58 -35.96 -20.18 9.36
N ARG A 59 -35.66 -21.13 8.45
CA ARG A 59 -34.96 -22.39 8.76
C ARG A 59 -33.56 -22.12 9.31
N ALA A 60 -33.05 -23.03 10.15
CA ALA A 60 -31.74 -22.91 10.78
C ALA A 60 -30.59 -22.64 9.77
N ALA A 61 -30.61 -23.30 8.61
CA ALA A 61 -29.61 -23.07 7.55
C ALA A 61 -29.65 -21.64 6.98
N ALA A 62 -30.84 -21.06 6.77
CA ALA A 62 -31.00 -19.70 6.28
C ALA A 62 -30.56 -18.66 7.34
N LYS A 63 -30.92 -18.89 8.60
CA LYS A 63 -30.46 -18.06 9.73
C LYS A 63 -28.95 -18.08 9.88
N SER A 64 -28.33 -19.26 9.84
CA SER A 64 -26.89 -19.43 9.93
C SER A 64 -26.15 -18.74 8.78
N LEU A 65 -26.65 -18.89 7.54
CA LEU A 65 -26.06 -18.22 6.38
C LEU A 65 -26.19 -16.69 6.51
N ASN A 66 -27.36 -16.17 6.88
CA ASN A 66 -27.56 -14.73 7.04
C ASN A 66 -26.66 -14.16 8.15
N ALA A 67 -26.56 -14.83 9.30
CA ALA A 67 -25.64 -14.42 10.37
C ALA A 67 -24.18 -14.40 9.91
N TYR A 68 -23.76 -15.36 9.07
CA TYR A 68 -22.44 -15.35 8.45
C TYR A 68 -22.23 -14.14 7.53
N LEU A 69 -23.22 -13.82 6.67
CA LEU A 69 -23.16 -12.66 5.79
C LEU A 69 -23.15 -11.34 6.59
N ASP A 70 -23.91 -11.26 7.68
CA ASP A 70 -23.93 -10.09 8.58
C ASP A 70 -22.57 -9.89 9.27
N HIS A 71 -21.93 -10.98 9.71
CA HIS A 71 -20.58 -10.93 10.25
C HIS A 71 -19.54 -10.48 9.20
N LEU A 72 -19.65 -10.95 7.95
CA LEU A 72 -18.79 -10.46 6.86
C LEU A 72 -19.01 -8.96 6.61
N GLN A 73 -20.26 -8.52 6.59
CA GLN A 73 -20.62 -7.12 6.43
C GLN A 73 -20.03 -6.26 7.55
N ALA A 74 -20.14 -6.69 8.82
CA ALA A 74 -19.54 -6.00 9.95
C ALA A 74 -18.02 -5.85 9.81
N LYS A 75 -17.32 -6.91 9.37
CA LYS A 75 -15.87 -6.85 9.12
C LYS A 75 -15.47 -5.85 8.04
N VAL A 76 -16.28 -5.69 6.99
CA VAL A 76 -16.01 -4.70 5.93
C VAL A 76 -16.21 -3.29 6.45
N TYR A 77 -17.25 -3.04 7.25
CA TYR A 77 -17.45 -1.74 7.90
C TYR A 77 -16.33 -1.40 8.88
N GLU A 78 -15.82 -2.38 9.62
CA GLU A 78 -14.66 -2.20 10.48
C GLU A 78 -13.39 -1.86 9.67
N ALA A 79 -13.14 -2.56 8.56
CA ALA A 79 -12.04 -2.24 7.65
C ALA A 79 -12.16 -0.80 7.08
N HIS A 80 -13.37 -0.39 6.72
CA HIS A 80 -13.65 0.99 6.29
C HIS A 80 -13.31 2.00 7.39
N ARG A 81 -13.80 1.78 8.62
CA ARG A 81 -13.55 2.64 9.78
C ARG A 81 -12.04 2.81 10.04
N GLN A 82 -11.31 1.70 10.09
CA GLN A 82 -9.86 1.72 10.34
C GLN A 82 -9.07 2.49 9.26
N LEU A 83 -9.50 2.41 7.99
CA LEU A 83 -8.86 3.16 6.91
C LEU A 83 -9.09 4.67 7.05
N VAL A 84 -10.31 5.07 7.45
CA VAL A 84 -10.64 6.49 7.72
C VAL A 84 -9.85 7.02 8.91
N GLU A 85 -9.79 6.27 10.02
CA GLU A 85 -9.02 6.65 11.21
C GLU A 85 -7.52 6.76 10.92
N ALA A 86 -6.98 5.89 10.06
CA ALA A 86 -5.58 5.94 9.64
C ALA A 86 -5.27 7.03 8.60
N GLY A 87 -6.26 7.80 8.13
CA GLY A 87 -6.09 8.81 7.08
C GLY A 87 -5.71 8.22 5.71
N ILE A 88 -5.96 6.93 5.49
CA ILE A 88 -5.63 6.24 4.23
C ILE A 88 -6.75 6.52 3.21
N PRO A 89 -6.43 6.88 1.96
CA PRO A 89 -7.44 7.10 0.92
C PRO A 89 -8.39 5.91 0.76
N LEU A 90 -9.69 6.18 0.93
CA LEU A 90 -10.71 5.13 0.85
C LEU A 90 -10.90 4.69 -0.62
N THR A 91 -10.55 3.44 -0.90
CA THR A 91 -10.82 2.79 -2.19
C THR A 91 -11.42 1.39 -1.97
N ALA A 92 -12.17 0.89 -2.95
CA ALA A 92 -12.76 -0.45 -2.87
C ALA A 92 -11.67 -1.54 -2.70
N GLU A 93 -10.52 -1.36 -3.35
CA GLU A 93 -9.38 -2.28 -3.23
C GLU A 93 -8.69 -2.18 -1.86
N ALA A 94 -8.54 -0.97 -1.30
CA ALA A 94 -7.98 -0.79 0.04
C ALA A 94 -8.85 -1.48 1.12
N ILE A 95 -10.18 -1.33 1.03
CA ILE A 95 -11.12 -2.01 1.94
C ILE A 95 -11.01 -3.53 1.78
N LYS A 96 -10.97 -4.02 0.54
CA LYS A 96 -10.80 -5.45 0.24
C LYS A 96 -9.48 -5.99 0.79
N ASN A 97 -8.37 -5.28 0.59
CA ASN A 97 -7.05 -5.67 1.07
C ASN A 97 -7.03 -5.73 2.60
N LYS A 98 -7.57 -4.69 3.26
CA LYS A 98 -7.69 -4.63 4.71
C LYS A 98 -8.56 -5.77 5.25
N PHE A 99 -9.70 -6.05 4.63
CA PHE A 99 -10.58 -7.16 4.98
C PHE A 99 -9.89 -8.53 4.84
N LEU A 100 -9.09 -8.72 3.79
CA LEU A 100 -8.32 -9.96 3.57
C LEU A 100 -7.06 -10.07 4.45
N GLY A 101 -6.78 -9.07 5.30
CA GLY A 101 -5.51 -9.00 6.04
C GLY A 101 -4.29 -8.83 5.13
N LYS A 102 -4.49 -8.46 3.86
CA LYS A 102 -3.40 -8.12 2.95
C LYS A 102 -2.88 -6.75 3.36
N VAL A 103 -1.74 -6.75 4.03
CA VAL A 103 -0.91 -5.54 4.13
C VAL A 103 -0.52 -5.20 2.69
N GLU A 104 -0.95 -4.05 2.18
CA GLU A 104 -0.39 -3.54 0.93
C GLU A 104 1.11 -3.44 1.15
N LYS A 105 1.88 -4.30 0.45
CA LYS A 105 3.33 -4.16 0.36
C LYS A 105 3.57 -2.77 -0.18
N GLY A 106 4.10 -1.91 0.67
CA GLY A 106 4.50 -0.58 0.25
C GLY A 106 5.58 -0.70 -0.81
N ARG A 107 5.78 0.38 -1.57
CA ARG A 107 6.98 0.44 -2.42
C ARG A 107 8.19 0.47 -1.53
N THR A 108 9.20 -0.28 -1.91
CA THR A 108 10.42 -0.39 -1.14
C THR A 108 11.38 0.75 -1.46
N LEU A 109 12.36 0.96 -0.58
CA LEU A 109 13.35 2.02 -0.74
C LEU A 109 14.17 1.80 -1.99
N VAL A 110 14.62 0.57 -2.25
CA VAL A 110 15.39 0.25 -3.47
C VAL A 110 14.54 0.44 -4.72
N GLU A 111 13.26 0.04 -4.71
CA GLU A 111 12.38 0.21 -5.87
C GLU A 111 12.21 1.69 -6.23
N VAL A 112 11.91 2.54 -5.23
CA VAL A 112 11.68 3.97 -5.44
C VAL A 112 12.96 4.67 -5.90
N PHE A 113 14.10 4.32 -5.30
CA PHE A 113 15.39 4.89 -5.68
C PHE A 113 15.82 4.45 -7.09
N SER A 114 15.63 3.17 -7.42
CA SER A 114 15.95 2.64 -8.75
C SER A 114 15.11 3.28 -9.84
N GLU A 115 13.81 3.49 -9.60
CA GLU A 115 12.94 4.22 -10.52
C GLU A 115 13.41 5.67 -10.70
N HIS A 116 13.79 6.35 -9.61
CA HIS A 116 14.33 7.70 -9.69
C HIS A 116 15.60 7.74 -10.57
N ASN A 117 16.53 6.81 -10.36
CA ASN A 117 17.76 6.74 -11.13
C ASN A 117 17.50 6.47 -12.61
N ARG A 118 16.51 5.62 -12.95
CA ARG A 118 16.08 5.42 -14.35
C ARG A 118 15.55 6.70 -14.99
N LYS A 119 14.76 7.50 -14.26
CA LYS A 119 14.26 8.79 -14.75
C LYS A 119 15.39 9.80 -14.93
N VAL A 120 16.33 9.87 -13.98
CA VAL A 120 17.51 10.74 -14.11
C VAL A 120 18.35 10.31 -15.32
N ALA A 121 18.55 9.01 -15.52
CA ALA A 121 19.29 8.48 -16.67
C ALA A 121 18.67 8.88 -18.01
N ALA A 122 17.34 8.83 -18.11
CA ALA A 122 16.61 9.25 -19.31
C ALA A 122 16.71 10.76 -19.61
N LEU A 123 17.06 11.58 -18.60
CA LEU A 123 17.21 13.03 -18.72
C LEU A 123 18.68 13.47 -18.74
N VAL A 124 19.62 12.52 -18.83
CA VAL A 124 21.05 12.87 -19.00
C VAL A 124 21.23 13.54 -20.36
N GLY A 125 21.80 14.74 -20.37
CA GLY A 125 21.91 15.59 -21.56
C GLY A 125 20.79 16.60 -21.72
N ASP A 126 19.70 16.48 -20.96
CA ASP A 126 18.59 17.44 -20.90
C ASP A 126 18.34 17.87 -19.44
N GLY A 127 19.26 18.69 -18.92
CA GLY A 127 19.22 19.23 -17.56
C GLY A 127 19.92 18.39 -16.48
N PHE A 128 20.25 17.12 -16.75
CA PHE A 128 21.12 16.32 -15.87
C PHE A 128 22.48 16.01 -16.48
N ALA A 129 23.54 16.19 -15.67
CA ALA A 129 24.89 15.80 -16.05
C ALA A 129 25.17 14.32 -15.71
N PRO A 130 26.03 13.62 -16.48
CA PRO A 130 26.40 12.22 -16.21
C PRO A 130 26.90 11.97 -14.78
N GLY A 131 27.72 12.87 -14.24
CA GLY A 131 28.21 12.77 -12.86
C GLY A 131 27.09 12.87 -11.79
N THR A 132 25.94 13.45 -12.14
CA THR A 132 24.76 13.44 -11.24
C THR A 132 24.13 12.06 -11.18
N LEU A 133 24.01 11.36 -12.32
CA LEU A 133 23.51 9.99 -12.38
C LEU A 133 24.43 9.05 -11.59
N GLU A 134 25.74 9.15 -11.78
CA GLU A 134 26.73 8.35 -11.04
C GLU A 134 26.62 8.55 -9.53
N ARG A 135 26.43 9.80 -9.09
CA ARG A 135 26.22 10.11 -7.66
C ARG A 135 24.95 9.46 -7.12
N TYR A 136 23.86 9.45 -7.89
CA TYR A 136 22.61 8.78 -7.50
C TYR A 136 22.74 7.24 -7.48
N ALA A 137 23.47 6.66 -8.43
CA ALA A 137 23.79 5.24 -8.43
C ALA A 137 24.63 4.85 -7.21
N THR A 138 25.61 5.69 -6.86
CA THR A 138 26.47 5.48 -5.68
C THR A 138 25.69 5.63 -4.37
N SER A 139 24.77 6.59 -4.31
CA SER A 139 23.89 6.79 -3.16
C SER A 139 23.02 5.55 -2.92
N LEU A 140 22.42 5.00 -3.98
CA LEU A 140 21.62 3.76 -3.89
C LEU A 140 22.44 2.59 -3.35
N ARG A 141 23.66 2.38 -3.88
CA ARG A 141 24.55 1.33 -3.39
C ARG A 141 24.85 1.50 -1.90
N HIS A 142 25.19 2.70 -1.45
CA HIS A 142 25.44 2.96 -0.04
C HIS A 142 24.21 2.74 0.84
N THR A 143 23.03 3.11 0.37
CA THR A 143 21.78 2.83 1.08
C THR A 143 21.54 1.33 1.23
N GLN A 144 21.79 0.53 0.19
CA GLN A 144 21.68 -0.94 0.26
C GLN A 144 22.71 -1.56 1.23
N GLU A 145 23.97 -1.13 1.13
CA GLU A 145 25.03 -1.58 2.05
C GLU A 145 24.72 -1.23 3.51
N PHE A 146 24.16 -0.04 3.75
CA PHE A 146 23.73 0.38 5.08
C PHE A 146 22.56 -0.48 5.60
N MET A 147 21.54 -0.73 4.78
CA MET A 147 20.40 -1.56 5.18
C MET A 147 20.87 -2.96 5.60
N LYS A 148 21.80 -3.53 4.82
CA LYS A 148 22.42 -4.81 5.14
C LYS A 148 23.25 -4.76 6.42
N TRP A 149 24.02 -3.69 6.63
CA TRP A 149 24.87 -3.52 7.82
C TRP A 149 24.08 -3.31 9.12
N ARG A 150 23.05 -2.46 9.09
CA ARG A 150 22.31 -2.04 10.30
C ARG A 150 21.13 -2.94 10.65
N TYR A 151 20.45 -3.48 9.64
CA TYR A 151 19.19 -4.19 9.78
C TYR A 151 19.24 -5.64 9.24
N GLY A 152 20.30 -6.01 8.51
CA GLY A 152 20.43 -7.36 7.93
C GLY A 152 19.44 -7.62 6.78
N VAL A 153 18.88 -6.57 6.18
CA VAL A 153 17.90 -6.67 5.08
C VAL A 153 18.49 -6.12 3.78
N GLU A 154 18.06 -6.68 2.65
CA GLU A 154 18.44 -6.18 1.32
C GLU A 154 17.57 -4.99 0.87
N ASP A 155 16.38 -4.85 1.47
CA ASP A 155 15.42 -3.80 1.15
C ASP A 155 14.44 -3.55 2.31
N MET A 156 13.78 -2.40 2.31
CA MET A 156 12.79 -2.01 3.34
C MET A 156 11.68 -1.16 2.74
N GLU A 157 10.51 -1.11 3.36
CA GLU A 157 9.44 -0.22 2.88
C GLU A 157 9.77 1.25 3.15
N VAL A 158 9.41 2.14 2.22
CA VAL A 158 9.66 3.59 2.39
C VAL A 158 8.97 4.15 3.65
N ARG A 159 7.88 3.52 4.11
CA ARG A 159 7.17 3.94 5.32
C ARG A 159 7.99 3.74 6.60
N ASP A 160 8.92 2.79 6.57
CA ASP A 160 9.79 2.44 7.71
C ASP A 160 11.04 3.34 7.77
N VAL A 161 11.18 4.27 6.81
CA VAL A 161 12.26 5.27 6.82
C VAL A 161 11.85 6.48 7.66
N ASP A 162 12.33 6.48 8.89
CA ASP A 162 12.11 7.53 9.90
C ASP A 162 13.37 8.39 10.13
N HIS A 163 13.33 9.25 11.14
CA HIS A 163 14.48 10.09 11.49
C HIS A 163 15.67 9.27 11.97
N ALA A 164 15.43 8.21 12.76
CA ALA A 164 16.49 7.35 13.29
C ALA A 164 17.25 6.66 12.15
N PHE A 165 16.55 6.20 11.11
CA PHE A 165 17.17 5.67 9.90
C PHE A 165 18.15 6.68 9.26
N VAL A 166 17.75 7.95 9.13
CA VAL A 166 18.58 8.99 8.50
C VAL A 166 19.81 9.29 9.34
N THR A 167 19.65 9.39 10.67
CA THR A 167 20.77 9.61 11.60
C THR A 167 21.76 8.44 11.61
N ASP A 168 21.25 7.20 11.68
CA ASP A 168 22.09 6.00 11.63
C ASP A 168 22.80 5.86 10.27
N PHE A 169 22.14 6.27 9.18
CA PHE A 169 22.74 6.29 7.85
C PHE A 169 23.87 7.31 7.75
N GLU A 170 23.70 8.52 8.30
CA GLU A 170 24.80 9.49 8.39
C GLU A 170 25.98 8.93 9.16
N PHE A 171 25.71 8.32 10.32
CA PHE A 171 26.74 7.70 11.14
C PHE A 171 27.49 6.64 10.34
N TYR A 172 26.79 5.73 9.66
CA TYR A 172 27.39 4.70 8.81
C TYR A 172 28.29 5.28 7.71
N LEU A 173 27.83 6.33 7.03
CA LEU A 173 28.61 6.98 5.97
C LEU A 173 29.93 7.54 6.50
N ARG A 174 29.92 8.13 7.69
CA ARG A 174 31.11 8.76 8.30
C ARG A 174 32.01 7.75 9.02
N SER A 175 31.43 6.77 9.71
CA SER A 175 32.17 5.85 10.57
C SER A 175 32.68 4.61 9.83
N VAL A 176 31.85 4.01 8.98
CA VAL A 176 32.14 2.76 8.25
C VAL A 176 32.66 3.06 6.85
N ARG A 177 31.94 3.87 6.07
CA ARG A 177 32.37 4.23 4.70
C ARG A 177 33.48 5.29 4.68
N LYS A 178 33.81 5.89 5.84
CA LYS A 178 34.83 6.94 6.00
C LYS A 178 34.65 8.12 5.02
N CYS A 179 33.41 8.44 4.67
CA CYS A 179 33.09 9.59 3.82
C CYS A 179 33.35 10.89 4.59
N SER A 180 33.86 11.91 3.88
CA SER A 180 33.94 13.27 4.42
C SER A 180 32.54 13.83 4.69
N ASN A 181 32.44 14.79 5.61
CA ASN A 181 31.15 15.40 6.00
C ASN A 181 30.34 15.88 4.78
N ASN A 182 30.98 16.63 3.89
CA ASN A 182 30.34 17.16 2.68
C ASN A 182 29.82 16.06 1.75
N THR A 183 30.49 14.90 1.72
CA THR A 183 30.07 13.76 0.89
C THR A 183 28.89 13.03 1.52
N ALA A 184 28.94 12.80 2.84
CA ALA A 184 27.84 12.20 3.58
C ALA A 184 26.55 13.04 3.46
N VAL A 185 26.67 14.36 3.65
CA VAL A 185 25.58 15.31 3.47
C VAL A 185 24.97 15.24 2.06
N LYS A 186 25.79 15.10 1.01
CA LYS A 186 25.28 14.95 -0.37
C LYS A 186 24.46 13.66 -0.55
N TYR A 187 24.90 12.55 0.02
CA TYR A 187 24.16 11.28 -0.07
C TYR A 187 22.85 11.32 0.73
N ILE A 188 22.84 11.95 1.90
CA ILE A 188 21.62 12.17 2.68
C ILE A 188 20.63 13.06 1.92
N LYS A 189 21.11 14.14 1.29
CA LYS A 189 20.29 15.01 0.44
C LYS A 189 19.69 14.26 -0.76
N ASN A 190 20.48 13.40 -1.41
CA ASN A 190 20.01 12.55 -2.50
C ASN A 190 18.90 11.58 -2.05
N LEU A 191 19.14 10.85 -0.95
CA LEU A 191 18.16 9.95 -0.33
C LEU A 191 16.87 10.71 0.03
N GLY A 192 17.01 11.88 0.65
CA GLY A 192 15.88 12.71 1.01
C GLY A 192 15.05 13.20 -0.16
N LYS A 193 15.69 13.56 -1.28
CA LYS A 193 14.99 13.94 -2.52
C LYS A 193 14.18 12.76 -3.06
N VAL A 194 14.74 11.55 -3.10
CA VAL A 194 14.06 10.34 -3.57
C VAL A 194 12.84 10.03 -2.70
N ILE A 195 13.00 10.04 -1.37
CA ILE A 195 11.93 9.76 -0.42
C ILE A 195 10.83 10.82 -0.52
N ARG A 196 11.20 12.11 -0.57
CA ARG A 196 10.25 13.23 -0.61
C ARG A 196 9.37 13.21 -1.86
N LEU A 197 9.95 12.92 -3.03
CA LEU A 197 9.20 12.79 -4.29
C LEU A 197 8.11 11.69 -4.22
N ARG A 198 8.29 10.70 -3.35
CA ARG A 198 7.28 9.66 -3.11
C ARG A 198 6.32 10.01 -1.97
N ARG A 199 6.83 10.55 -0.85
CA ARG A 199 6.03 10.94 0.33
C ARG A 199 5.06 12.10 0.06
N ILE A 200 5.33 13.00 -0.89
CA ILE A 200 4.40 14.11 -1.23
C ILE A 200 3.04 13.60 -1.79
N LYS A 201 2.92 12.34 -2.23
CA LYS A 201 1.62 11.73 -2.55
C LYS A 201 0.86 11.14 -1.34
N LEU A 202 1.44 11.19 -0.14
CA LEU A 202 0.90 10.69 1.12
C LEU A 202 1.16 11.74 2.22
N GLY A 203 0.33 12.78 2.30
CA GLY A 203 0.16 13.67 3.46
C GLY A 203 1.43 14.17 4.19
N ASN A 204 1.80 15.42 3.92
CA ASN A 204 2.60 16.35 4.76
C ASN A 204 3.48 15.78 5.90
N TYR A 205 4.78 15.61 5.64
CA TYR A 205 5.83 15.78 6.67
C TYR A 205 7.10 16.35 6.01
N THR A 206 7.16 17.68 5.91
CA THR A 206 8.26 18.44 5.28
C THR A 206 9.51 18.54 6.16
N LEU A 207 9.44 18.11 7.43
CA LEU A 207 10.41 18.50 8.47
C LEU A 207 11.69 17.66 8.59
N ILE A 208 11.87 16.56 7.83
CA ILE A 208 12.99 15.62 8.08
C ILE A 208 14.30 16.05 7.38
N PHE A 209 14.30 17.05 6.50
CA PHE A 209 15.50 17.42 5.71
C PHE A 209 15.99 18.87 5.86
N GLU A 210 15.40 19.66 6.77
CA GLU A 210 15.87 21.04 7.00
C GLU A 210 17.14 21.12 7.86
N TYR A 211 17.54 20.04 8.52
CA TYR A 211 18.71 20.07 9.41
C TYR A 211 20.07 20.03 8.69
N SER A 212 20.11 19.78 7.37
CA SER A 212 21.36 19.72 6.59
C SER A 212 21.67 21.03 5.82
N ALA A 213 21.03 22.13 6.23
CA ALA A 213 21.32 23.47 5.73
C ALA A 213 22.22 24.30 6.69
N TYR A 214 22.57 23.76 7.86
CA TYR A 214 23.29 24.51 8.92
C TYR A 214 24.60 23.85 9.41
N VAL A 215 25.23 22.97 8.60
CA VAL A 215 26.60 22.50 8.83
C VAL A 215 27.34 22.35 7.50
#